data_AF-A0A2P6Q1E2-F1
#
_entry.id   AF-A0A2P6Q1E2-F1
#
_cell.length_a   1.000
_cell.length_b   1.000
_cell.length_c   1.000
_cell.angle_alpha   90.00
_cell.angle_beta   90.00
_cell.angle_gamma   90.00
#
_symmetry.space_group_name_H-M   'P 1'
#
loop_
_entity.id
_entity.type
_entity.pdbx_description
1 polymer ?
#
loop_
_entity_poly.entity_id
_entity_poly.type
_entity_poly.pdbx_seq_one_letter_code
_entity_poly.pdbx_strand_id
1 'polypeptide(L)'
;MAIEEVGSTNFSFQYMNISGSSRDIERLGVSQSGPELVGELSGTKFRGLSGDFSLINGQLQSSIFQVVNVNDGWERRIGYWTPQNGFVRNLSSKNKSRYSASDVSLGPIIWPGETTSAPKGWQVPMRGRKLRILVTVKRGFK
;
A
#
# COMPACT_ATOMS: atom_id res chain seq x y z
N MET A 1 -3.65 -22.41 16.50
CA MET A 1 -2.69 -21.46 15.87
C MET A 1 -2.11 -22.12 14.62
N ALA A 2 -1.72 -21.38 13.58
CA ALA A 2 -1.25 -21.98 12.31
C ALA A 2 -0.19 -23.09 12.50
N ILE A 3 0.73 -22.91 13.47
CA ILE A 3 1.76 -23.90 13.78
C ILE A 3 1.22 -25.21 14.36
N GLU A 4 0.07 -25.17 15.04
CA GLU A 4 -0.57 -26.36 15.61
C GLU A 4 -1.28 -27.18 14.53
N GLU A 5 -1.81 -26.52 13.49
CA GLU A 5 -2.46 -27.15 12.34
C GLU A 5 -1.47 -27.88 11.43
N VAL A 6 -0.25 -27.33 11.26
CA VAL A 6 0.84 -27.97 10.51
C VAL A 6 1.22 -29.34 11.11
N GLY A 7 0.94 -29.59 12.41
CA GLY A 7 1.12 -30.89 13.06
C GLY A 7 2.56 -31.45 13.09
N SER A 8 3.53 -30.74 12.49
CA SER A 8 4.90 -31.19 12.31
C SER A 8 5.73 -30.89 13.54
N THR A 9 6.16 -31.94 14.23
CA THR A 9 7.08 -31.84 15.37
C THR A 9 8.55 -31.80 14.95
N ASN A 10 8.85 -32.15 13.69
CA ASN A 10 10.21 -32.23 13.15
C ASN A 10 10.39 -31.33 11.93
N PHE A 11 10.93 -30.13 12.17
CA PHE A 11 11.32 -29.23 11.09
C PHE A 11 12.61 -29.74 10.42
N SER A 12 12.52 -30.07 9.13
CA SER A 12 13.68 -30.47 8.32
C SER A 12 14.01 -29.41 7.27
N PHE A 13 15.29 -29.31 6.96
CA PHE A 13 15.81 -28.34 6.00
C PHE A 13 16.59 -29.06 4.90
N GLN A 14 16.33 -28.68 3.66
CA GLN A 14 17.05 -29.15 2.49
C GLN A 14 18.12 -28.14 2.11
N TYR A 15 19.37 -28.59 2.06
CA TYR A 15 20.49 -27.76 1.68
C TYR A 15 20.87 -28.05 0.24
N MET A 16 21.02 -27.02 -0.59
CA MET A 16 21.56 -27.19 -1.93
C MET A 16 23.08 -27.33 -1.87
N ASN A 17 23.62 -28.33 -2.58
CA ASN A 17 25.06 -28.51 -2.67
C ASN A 17 25.61 -27.64 -3.80
N ILE A 18 25.95 -26.39 -3.48
CA ILE A 18 26.38 -25.41 -4.48
C ILE A 18 27.90 -25.44 -4.59
N SER A 19 28.42 -25.94 -5.70
CA SER A 19 29.86 -25.94 -5.98
C SER A 19 30.29 -24.60 -6.61
N GLY A 20 31.03 -23.77 -5.87
CA GLY A 20 31.60 -22.50 -6.36
C GLY A 20 31.55 -21.37 -5.32
N SER A 21 32.02 -20.16 -5.69
CA SER A 21 31.93 -18.94 -4.87
C SER A 21 30.48 -18.43 -4.79
N SER A 22 29.64 -19.22 -4.18
CA SER A 22 28.22 -18.96 -3.96
C SER A 22 28.04 -17.97 -2.80
N ARG A 23 27.05 -17.08 -2.91
CA ARG A 23 26.77 -16.07 -1.88
C ARG A 23 26.22 -16.76 -0.63
N ASP A 24 26.51 -16.22 0.57
CA ASP A 24 26.11 -16.84 1.84
C ASP A 24 24.62 -17.22 1.93
N ILE A 25 23.74 -16.46 1.26
CA ILE A 25 22.28 -16.69 1.21
C ILE A 25 21.92 -18.02 0.53
N GLU A 26 22.69 -18.42 -0.48
CA GLU A 26 22.42 -19.63 -1.27
C GLU A 26 22.82 -20.91 -0.50
N ARG A 27 23.62 -20.78 0.57
CA ARG A 27 23.93 -21.88 1.50
C ARG A 27 22.85 -22.11 2.55
N LEU A 28 21.83 -21.25 2.64
CA LEU A 28 20.74 -21.42 3.60
C LEU A 28 19.87 -22.62 3.25
N GLY A 29 19.49 -23.39 4.26
CA GLY A 29 18.57 -24.52 4.11
C GLY A 29 17.15 -24.06 3.82
N VAL A 30 16.49 -24.70 2.86
CA VAL A 30 15.07 -24.47 2.56
C VAL A 30 14.24 -25.39 3.45
N SER A 31 13.35 -24.82 4.26
CA SER A 31 12.44 -25.58 5.12
C SER A 31 11.48 -26.42 4.28
N GLN A 32 11.40 -27.72 4.58
CA GLN A 32 10.46 -28.63 3.92
C GLN A 32 9.02 -28.41 4.40
N SER A 33 8.84 -27.99 5.66
CA SER A 33 7.52 -27.64 6.22
C SER A 33 7.08 -26.22 5.85
N GLY A 34 7.93 -25.45 5.16
CA GLY A 34 7.67 -24.05 4.79
C GLY A 34 6.38 -23.87 3.97
N PRO A 35 6.15 -24.62 2.88
CA PRO A 35 4.95 -24.49 2.07
C PRO A 35 3.65 -24.75 2.84
N GLU A 36 3.63 -25.77 3.70
CA GLU A 36 2.48 -26.11 4.55
C GLU A 36 2.22 -25.01 5.58
N LEU A 37 3.27 -24.53 6.26
CA LEU A 37 3.16 -23.42 7.20
C LEU A 37 2.65 -22.14 6.53
N VAL A 38 3.10 -21.83 5.31
CA VAL A 38 2.60 -20.69 4.54
C VAL A 38 1.12 -20.87 4.19
N GLY A 39 0.68 -22.09 3.89
CA GLY A 39 -0.73 -22.44 3.70
C GLY A 39 -1.57 -22.12 4.93
N GLU A 40 -1.15 -22.65 6.09
CA GLU A 40 -1.86 -22.45 7.37
C GLU A 40 -1.86 -20.98 7.81
N LEU A 41 -0.75 -20.27 7.65
CA LEU A 41 -0.67 -18.84 7.94
C LEU A 41 -1.58 -18.03 7.01
N SER A 42 -1.63 -18.38 5.72
CA SER A 42 -2.50 -17.69 4.75
C SER A 42 -3.98 -17.91 5.04
N GLY A 43 -4.35 -19.07 5.58
CA GLY A 43 -5.71 -19.41 6.00
C GLY A 43 -6.13 -18.86 7.37
N THR A 44 -5.20 -18.27 8.13
CA THR A 44 -5.43 -17.84 9.51
C THR A 44 -6.51 -16.76 9.61
N LYS A 45 -7.54 -17.02 10.42
CA LYS A 45 -8.63 -16.08 10.74
C LYS A 45 -8.89 -16.06 12.23
N PHE A 46 -8.93 -14.87 12.82
CA PHE A 46 -9.24 -14.70 14.24
C PHE A 46 -9.77 -13.29 14.50
N ARG A 47 -10.39 -13.07 15.66
CA ARG A 47 -10.81 -11.73 16.10
C ARG A 47 -9.76 -11.13 17.03
N GLY A 48 -9.10 -10.07 16.57
CA GLY A 48 -8.12 -9.30 17.34
C GLY A 48 -8.70 -7.98 17.90
N LEU A 49 -7.83 -7.17 18.52
CA LEU A 49 -8.21 -5.86 19.07
C LEU A 49 -8.69 -4.87 17.99
N SER A 50 -8.17 -5.01 16.77
CA SER A 50 -8.55 -4.16 15.62
C SER A 50 -9.71 -4.72 14.80
N GLY A 51 -10.38 -5.78 15.30
CA GLY A 51 -11.46 -6.47 14.59
C GLY A 51 -11.02 -7.81 14.02
N ASP A 52 -11.74 -8.26 12.99
CA ASP A 52 -11.48 -9.56 12.36
C ASP A 52 -10.21 -9.51 11.51
N PHE A 53 -9.29 -10.41 11.79
CA PHE A 53 -8.05 -10.61 11.05
C PHE A 53 -8.29 -11.67 9.96
N SER A 54 -7.90 -11.34 8.74
CA SER A 54 -7.79 -12.30 7.65
C SER A 54 -6.80 -11.82 6.60
N LEU A 55 -6.14 -12.76 5.93
CA LEU A 55 -5.24 -12.49 4.80
C LEU A 55 -5.94 -12.84 3.48
N ILE A 56 -5.87 -11.92 2.52
CA ILE A 56 -6.25 -12.16 1.12
C ILE A 56 -4.99 -12.01 0.28
N ASN A 57 -4.62 -13.05 -0.45
CA ASN A 57 -3.38 -13.08 -1.25
C ASN A 57 -2.13 -12.70 -0.42
N GLY A 58 -2.08 -13.14 0.85
CA GLY A 58 -0.98 -12.83 1.78
C GLY A 58 -0.99 -11.42 2.36
N GLN A 59 -2.02 -10.62 2.10
CA GLN A 59 -2.15 -9.25 2.60
C GLN A 59 -3.30 -9.11 3.59
N LEU A 60 -3.10 -8.34 4.66
CA LEU A 60 -4.15 -8.01 5.61
C LEU A 60 -5.26 -7.24 4.88
N GLN A 61 -6.49 -7.75 4.95
CA GLN A 61 -7.65 -7.03 4.44
C GLN A 61 -8.04 -5.92 5.44
N SER A 62 -7.32 -4.81 5.46
CA SER A 62 -7.69 -3.66 6.29
C SER A 62 -8.97 -3.03 5.75
N SER A 63 -9.98 -2.89 6.61
CA SER A 63 -11.27 -2.30 6.24
C SER A 63 -11.31 -0.78 6.41
N ILE A 64 -10.35 -0.20 7.14
CA ILE A 64 -10.41 1.21 7.56
C ILE A 64 -9.00 1.79 7.58
N PHE A 65 -8.83 2.93 6.91
CA PHE A 65 -7.59 3.69 6.90
C PHE A 65 -7.82 5.07 7.52
N GLN A 66 -6.94 5.52 8.39
CA GLN A 66 -6.93 6.90 8.86
C GLN A 66 -6.06 7.73 7.91
N VAL A 67 -6.61 8.83 7.38
CA VAL A 67 -5.88 9.76 6.52
C VAL A 67 -5.49 10.97 7.35
N VAL A 68 -4.19 11.29 7.32
CA VAL A 68 -3.60 12.41 8.05
C VAL A 68 -2.91 13.36 7.07
N ASN A 69 -2.96 14.64 7.38
CA ASN A 69 -2.08 15.64 6.79
C ASN A 69 -0.83 15.75 7.64
N VAL A 70 0.35 15.78 7.03
CA VAL A 70 1.62 15.97 7.75
C VAL A 70 2.23 17.28 7.25
N ASN A 71 2.42 18.23 8.16
CA ASN A 71 3.01 19.52 7.84
C ASN A 71 3.83 20.05 9.01
N ASP A 72 5.00 20.62 8.72
CA ASP A 72 5.96 21.17 9.71
C ASP A 72 6.24 20.22 10.89
N GLY A 73 6.30 18.91 10.62
CA GLY A 73 6.55 17.88 11.64
C GLY A 73 5.32 17.52 12.49
N TRP A 74 4.13 18.07 12.20
CA TRP A 74 2.89 17.74 12.90
C TRP A 74 1.93 16.96 12.01
N GLU A 75 1.32 15.92 12.59
CA GLU A 75 0.22 15.19 11.98
C GLU A 75 -1.15 15.77 12.39
N ARG A 76 -2.05 15.91 11.43
CA ARG A 76 -3.44 16.35 11.64
C ARG A 76 -4.39 15.40 10.93
N ARG A 77 -5.28 14.75 11.67
CA ARG A 77 -6.26 13.82 11.07
C ARG A 77 -7.26 14.58 10.18
N ILE A 78 -7.37 14.14 8.92
CA ILE A 78 -8.35 14.66 7.96
C ILE A 78 -9.65 13.82 8.04
N GLY A 79 -9.51 12.50 8.19
CA GLY A 79 -10.66 11.60 8.23
C GLY A 79 -10.25 10.13 8.13
N TYR A 80 -11.21 9.30 7.73
CA TYR A 80 -11.07 7.87 7.52
C TYR A 80 -11.51 7.50 6.11
N TRP A 81 -10.82 6.57 5.47
CA TRP A 81 -11.27 5.94 4.23
C TRP A 81 -11.71 4.50 4.52
N THR A 82 -12.89 4.13 4.01
CA THR A 82 -13.37 2.75 4.02
C THR A 82 -13.76 2.32 2.61
N PRO A 83 -13.64 1.03 2.25
CA PRO A 83 -14.07 0.54 0.94
C PRO A 83 -15.54 0.83 0.61
N GLN A 84 -16.42 0.80 1.62
CA GLN A 84 -17.87 0.95 1.43
C GLN A 84 -18.31 2.41 1.29
N ASN A 85 -17.76 3.31 2.12
CA ASN A 85 -18.23 4.70 2.22
C ASN A 85 -17.25 5.71 1.61
N GLY A 86 -16.05 5.27 1.24
CA GLY A 86 -15.01 6.17 0.80
C GLY A 86 -14.47 7.01 1.94
N PHE A 87 -14.25 8.30 1.66
CA PHE A 87 -13.64 9.21 2.61
C PHE A 87 -14.67 9.91 3.50
N VAL A 88 -14.59 9.69 4.81
CA VAL A 88 -15.53 10.18 5.83
C VAL A 88 -14.78 10.82 7.01
N ARG A 89 -15.35 11.84 7.67
CA ARG A 89 -14.71 12.45 8.86
C ARG A 89 -14.75 11.56 10.08
N ASN A 90 -15.86 10.84 10.27
CA ASN A 90 -16.09 10.00 11.44
C ASN A 90 -16.76 8.69 11.02
N LEU A 91 -16.27 7.57 11.54
CA LEU A 91 -16.77 6.22 11.28
C LEU A 91 -18.20 5.99 11.76
N SER A 92 -18.70 6.78 12.72
CA SER A 92 -20.09 6.72 13.20
C SER A 92 -21.09 7.41 12.26
N SER A 93 -20.62 8.07 11.20
CA SER A 93 -21.51 8.75 10.24
C SER A 93 -22.27 7.70 9.41
N LYS A 94 -23.58 7.56 9.67
CA LYS A 94 -24.49 6.64 8.98
C LYS A 94 -24.87 7.09 7.56
N ASN A 95 -24.16 8.05 6.99
CA ASN A 95 -24.55 8.63 5.70
C ASN A 95 -24.28 7.64 4.56
N LYS A 96 -25.33 6.86 4.23
CA LYS A 96 -25.49 6.03 3.01
C LYS A 96 -25.51 6.86 1.71
N SER A 97 -25.10 8.13 1.74
CA SER A 97 -25.11 8.97 0.54
C SER A 97 -23.87 8.64 -0.29
N ARG A 98 -24.12 8.25 -1.55
CA ARG A 98 -23.12 8.09 -2.61
C ARG A 98 -22.04 9.16 -2.49
N TYR A 99 -20.78 8.74 -2.61
CA TYR A 99 -19.59 9.58 -2.77
C TYR A 99 -19.94 10.96 -3.37
N SER A 100 -19.99 11.98 -2.52
CA SER A 100 -20.16 13.38 -2.93
C SER A 100 -18.94 14.12 -2.42
N ALA A 101 -18.00 14.44 -3.33
CA ALA A 101 -16.77 15.16 -2.99
C ALA A 101 -17.03 16.58 -2.44
N SER A 102 -18.27 17.08 -2.55
CA SER A 102 -18.65 18.46 -2.19
C SER A 102 -19.25 18.62 -0.79
N ASP A 103 -19.71 17.53 -0.14
CA ASP A 103 -20.47 17.63 1.13
C ASP A 103 -19.74 17.11 2.37
N VAL A 104 -18.52 16.61 2.23
CA VAL A 104 -17.84 15.95 3.35
C VAL A 104 -17.09 17.00 4.15
N SER A 105 -17.66 17.34 5.30
CA SER A 105 -16.99 18.01 6.41
C SER A 105 -15.71 17.23 6.78
N LEU A 106 -14.60 17.33 6.05
CA LEU A 106 -13.32 16.69 6.38
C LEU A 106 -12.52 17.62 7.30
N GLY A 107 -11.55 17.08 8.04
CA GLY A 107 -10.58 17.90 8.74
C GLY A 107 -9.87 18.85 7.75
N PRO A 108 -9.34 20.00 8.23
CA PRO A 108 -8.66 20.95 7.35
C PRO A 108 -7.47 20.30 6.64
N ILE A 109 -7.40 20.49 5.32
CA ILE A 109 -6.28 20.04 4.48
C ILE A 109 -5.40 21.27 4.22
N ILE A 110 -4.13 21.17 4.58
CA ILE A 110 -3.11 22.21 4.39
C ILE A 110 -2.11 21.65 3.38
N TRP A 111 -2.01 22.30 2.24
CA TRP A 111 -1.08 21.98 1.18
C TRP A 111 0.27 22.68 1.42
N PRO A 112 1.35 22.18 0.80
CA PRO A 112 2.67 22.80 0.91
C PRO A 112 2.63 24.31 0.63
N GLY A 113 3.28 25.09 1.49
CA GLY A 113 3.26 26.57 1.44
C GLY A 113 2.12 27.20 2.25
N GLU A 114 1.64 26.53 3.30
CA GLU A 114 0.61 27.02 4.23
C GLU A 114 -0.70 27.45 3.57
N THR A 115 -1.19 26.70 2.58
CA THR A 115 -2.43 27.02 1.87
C THR A 115 -3.50 25.95 2.01
N THR A 116 -4.75 26.38 2.20
CA THR A 116 -5.92 25.48 2.17
C THR A 116 -6.46 25.27 0.76
N SER A 117 -6.00 26.07 -0.20
CA SER A 117 -6.39 25.93 -1.60
C SER A 117 -5.67 24.74 -2.23
N ALA A 118 -6.43 23.82 -2.82
CA ALA A 118 -5.84 22.66 -3.48
C ALA A 118 -5.00 23.11 -4.69
N PRO A 119 -3.73 22.64 -4.80
CA PRO A 119 -2.91 22.96 -5.95
C PRO A 119 -3.51 22.35 -7.21
N LYS A 120 -3.37 23.05 -8.33
CA LYS A 120 -4.00 22.66 -9.62
C LYS A 120 -3.43 21.37 -10.26
N GLY A 121 -2.40 20.77 -9.67
CA GLY A 121 -1.84 19.47 -10.10
C GLY A 121 -1.20 19.50 -11.50
N TRP A 122 -1.28 18.38 -12.23
CA TRP A 122 -0.74 18.17 -13.59
C TRP A 122 -1.57 18.87 -14.69
N GLN A 123 -2.09 20.05 -14.40
CA GLN A 123 -2.87 20.79 -15.38
C GLN A 123 -1.96 21.25 -16.53
N VAL A 124 -2.41 21.04 -17.78
CA VAL A 124 -1.77 21.63 -18.96
C VAL A 124 -1.68 23.14 -18.71
N PRO A 125 -0.48 23.73 -18.70
CA PRO A 125 -0.34 25.14 -18.39
C PRO A 125 -1.20 25.96 -19.36
N MET A 126 -2.12 26.77 -18.85
CA MET A 126 -2.96 27.64 -19.70
C MET A 126 -2.13 28.57 -20.59
N ARG A 127 -0.88 28.84 -20.19
CA ARG A 127 0.19 29.38 -21.04
C ARG A 127 1.30 28.35 -21.13
N GLY A 128 1.20 27.44 -22.09
CA GLY A 128 2.20 26.39 -22.31
C GLY A 128 3.59 26.95 -22.53
N ARG A 129 4.62 26.32 -21.95
CA ARG A 129 6.01 26.62 -22.34
C ARG A 129 6.16 26.33 -23.84
N LYS A 130 6.81 27.22 -24.58
CA LYS A 130 7.12 26.99 -26.01
C LYS A 130 7.85 25.66 -26.17
N LEU A 131 7.38 24.82 -27.09
CA LEU A 131 8.04 23.57 -27.43
C LEU A 131 9.44 23.86 -27.99
N ARG A 132 10.45 23.14 -27.50
CA ARG A 132 11.79 23.12 -28.10
C ARG A 132 11.91 21.81 -28.88
N ILE A 133 11.88 21.92 -30.21
CA ILE A 133 11.92 20.76 -31.11
C ILE A 133 13.33 20.68 -31.69
N LEU A 134 14.01 19.54 -31.48
CA LEU A 134 15.29 19.25 -32.15
C LEU A 134 15.00 18.76 -33.57
N VAL A 135 15.47 19.50 -34.56
CA VAL A 135 15.38 19.11 -35.98
C VAL A 135 16.77 18.63 -36.42
N THR A 136 16.85 17.41 -36.92
CA THR A 136 18.10 16.88 -37.49
C THR A 136 18.22 17.34 -38.95
N VAL A 137 19.40 17.87 -39.30
CA VAL A 137 19.70 18.19 -40.70
C VAL A 137 20.09 16.90 -41.41
N LYS A 138 19.27 16.44 -42.35
CA LYS A 138 19.66 15.35 -43.26
C LYS A 138 20.73 15.90 -44.21
N ARG A 139 21.98 15.45 -44.09
CA ARG A 139 22.97 15.61 -45.17
C ARG A 139 22.53 14.72 -46.32
N GLY A 140 22.15 15.34 -47.45
CA GLY A 140 21.91 14.61 -48.69
C GLY A 140 23.20 13.92 -49.17
N PHE A 141 23.04 12.77 -49.82
CA PHE A 141 24.13 12.08 -50.51
C PHE A 141 24.52 12.87 -51.76
N LYS A 142 25.83 12.94 -52.03
CA LYS A 142 26.43 13.66 -53.15
C LYS A 142 26.35 12.83 -54.43
#